data_AF-A0A7W0KXL6-F1
#
_entry.id   AF-A0A7W0KXL6-F1
#
_cell.length_a   1.000
_cell.length_b   1.000
_cell.length_c   1.000
_cell.angle_alpha   90.00
_cell.angle_beta   90.00
_cell.angle_gamma   90.00
#
_symmetry.space_group_name_H-M   'P 1'
#
loop_
_entity.id
_entity.type
_entity.pdbx_description
1 polymer ?
#
loop_
_entity_poly.entity_id
_entity_poly.type
_entity_poly.pdbx_seq_one_letter_code
_entity_poly.pdbx_strand_id
1 'polypeptide(L)'
;RESVSAAVAAGASAAQTASCNAGEVATGGGCEMTGAASTQFEASINGAGTAYTCRMRNDTGVNQTITAQVVCQANGVAGGGSGGGGTTDHTLLTNIGTNTHPQLDAHLAATGTAVHGLGPLATAGFEPVLLLGGM
;
A
#
# COMPACT_ATOMS: atom_id res chain seq x y z
N ARG A 1 -18.16 8.80 13.34
CA ARG A 1 -18.58 8.71 11.93
C ARG A 1 -19.74 9.65 11.77
N GLU A 2 -19.59 10.69 10.98
CA GLU A 2 -20.67 11.61 10.67
C GLU A 2 -21.29 11.14 9.35
N SER A 3 -22.62 11.02 9.32
CA SER A 3 -23.37 10.53 8.17
C SER A 3 -24.56 11.42 7.89
N VAL A 4 -24.81 11.71 6.61
CA VAL A 4 -25.98 12.47 6.18
C VAL A 4 -26.67 11.74 5.05
N SER A 5 -27.99 11.64 5.11
CA SER A 5 -28.80 10.96 4.11
C SER A 5 -29.86 11.87 3.50
N ALA A 6 -30.23 11.59 2.26
CA ALA A 6 -31.35 12.23 1.60
C ALA A 6 -32.06 11.27 0.65
N ALA A 7 -33.37 11.48 0.49
CA ALA A 7 -34.15 10.83 -0.55
C ALA A 7 -33.89 11.52 -1.90
N VAL A 8 -33.68 10.71 -2.94
CA VAL A 8 -33.52 11.13 -4.33
C VAL A 8 -34.70 10.58 -5.10
N ALA A 9 -35.60 11.46 -5.54
CA ALA A 9 -36.76 11.07 -6.33
C ALA A 9 -36.35 10.37 -7.65
N ALA A 10 -37.24 9.55 -8.19
CA ALA A 10 -37.04 8.92 -9.50
C ALA A 10 -36.76 9.99 -10.58
N GLY A 11 -35.74 9.75 -11.42
CA GLY A 11 -35.28 10.68 -12.46
C GLY A 11 -34.50 11.90 -11.94
N ALA A 12 -34.32 12.07 -10.63
CA ALA A 12 -33.63 13.22 -10.06
C ALA A 12 -32.13 12.97 -9.84
N SER A 13 -31.36 14.04 -9.67
CA SER A 13 -29.96 13.98 -9.22
C SER A 13 -29.82 14.68 -7.89
N ALA A 14 -28.97 14.16 -7.00
CA ALA A 14 -28.73 14.74 -5.70
C ALA A 14 -27.26 14.61 -5.30
N ALA A 15 -26.83 15.50 -4.40
CA ALA A 15 -25.49 15.49 -3.82
C ALA A 15 -25.59 15.61 -2.30
N GLN A 16 -24.99 14.67 -1.58
CA GLN A 16 -24.90 14.69 -0.12
C GLN A 16 -23.46 14.87 0.32
N THR A 17 -23.23 15.73 1.30
CA THR A 17 -21.89 16.02 1.81
C THR A 17 -21.85 15.80 3.31
N ALA A 18 -21.05 14.84 3.75
CA ALA A 18 -20.72 14.65 5.15
C ALA A 18 -19.39 15.38 5.43
N SER A 19 -19.41 16.32 6.37
CA SER A 19 -18.27 17.19 6.68
C SER A 19 -17.72 16.89 8.06
N CYS A 20 -16.42 17.05 8.21
CA CYS A 20 -15.74 17.05 9.50
C CYS A 20 -15.86 18.41 10.18
N ASN A 21 -15.63 18.44 11.49
CA ASN A 21 -15.65 19.66 12.26
C ASN A 21 -14.43 20.55 11.97
N ALA A 22 -14.50 21.80 12.43
CA ALA A 22 -13.37 22.71 12.32
C ALA A 22 -12.13 22.14 13.03
N GLY A 23 -11.01 22.08 12.32
CA GLY A 23 -9.79 21.47 12.85
C GLY A 23 -9.74 19.95 12.73
N GLU A 24 -10.55 19.35 11.85
CA GLU A 24 -10.47 17.93 11.47
C GLU A 24 -10.23 17.78 9.95
N VAL A 25 -9.64 16.66 9.56
CA VAL A 25 -9.41 16.25 8.17
C VAL A 25 -10.21 14.99 7.85
N ALA A 26 -10.80 14.96 6.66
CA ALA A 26 -11.44 13.78 6.10
C ALA A 26 -10.36 12.82 5.58
N THR A 27 -10.10 11.75 6.33
CA THR A 27 -9.10 10.73 5.94
C THR A 27 -9.71 9.58 5.15
N GLY A 28 -11.04 9.56 5.07
CA GLY A 28 -11.79 8.62 4.27
C GLY A 28 -13.27 8.94 4.32
N GLY A 29 -14.02 8.14 3.60
CA GLY A 29 -15.45 8.24 3.53
C GLY A 29 -15.99 7.23 2.55
N GLY A 30 -17.30 7.26 2.37
CA GLY A 30 -17.96 6.38 1.46
C GLY A 30 -19.39 6.83 1.27
N CYS A 31 -20.06 6.16 0.34
CA CYS A 31 -21.47 6.38 0.13
C CYS A 31 -22.17 5.04 0.10
N GLU A 32 -23.31 5.00 0.77
CA GLU A 32 -24.20 3.85 0.78
C GLU A 32 -25.49 4.25 0.08
N MET A 33 -26.04 3.31 -0.69
CA MET A 33 -27.31 3.49 -1.37
C MET A 33 -28.26 2.39 -0.94
N THR A 34 -29.51 2.78 -0.71
CA THR A 34 -30.59 1.85 -0.37
C THR A 34 -31.73 2.03 -1.36
N GLY A 35 -32.08 0.93 -2.06
CA GLY A 35 -33.14 0.83 -3.05
C GLY A 35 -32.73 -0.05 -4.24
N ALA A 36 -33.08 0.33 -5.47
CA ALA A 36 -32.71 -0.39 -6.70
C ALA A 36 -31.30 0.00 -7.21
N ALA A 37 -30.60 -0.88 -7.92
CA ALA A 37 -29.28 -0.60 -8.48
C ALA A 37 -29.33 0.60 -9.46
N SER A 38 -28.59 1.67 -9.13
CA SER A 38 -28.46 2.88 -9.93
C SER A 38 -27.17 2.87 -10.77
N THR A 39 -27.12 3.73 -11.80
CA THR A 39 -26.11 3.66 -12.87
C THR A 39 -25.04 4.75 -12.85
N GLN A 40 -25.09 5.76 -11.97
CA GLN A 40 -24.03 6.78 -11.87
C GLN A 40 -23.80 7.24 -10.43
N PHE A 41 -22.59 6.98 -9.96
CA PHE A 41 -22.16 7.21 -8.60
C PHE A 41 -20.76 7.82 -8.59
N GLU A 42 -20.64 8.99 -7.96
CA GLU A 42 -19.36 9.66 -7.77
C GLU A 42 -19.15 9.97 -6.30
N ALA A 43 -18.01 9.54 -5.78
CA ALA A 43 -17.55 9.84 -4.44
C ALA A 43 -16.25 10.65 -4.52
N SER A 44 -16.22 11.82 -3.89
CA SER A 44 -15.05 12.68 -3.90
C SER A 44 -14.82 13.31 -2.53
N ILE A 45 -13.55 13.45 -2.16
CA ILE A 45 -13.14 14.36 -1.10
C ILE A 45 -13.16 15.79 -1.68
N ASN A 46 -13.64 16.77 -0.92
CA ASN A 46 -13.58 18.17 -1.36
C ASN A 46 -12.12 18.62 -1.47
N GLY A 47 -11.80 19.57 -2.35
CA GLY A 47 -10.42 20.04 -2.54
C GLY A 47 -9.74 20.56 -1.26
N ALA A 48 -10.52 20.90 -0.23
CA ALA A 48 -10.04 21.30 1.09
C ALA A 48 -9.74 20.13 2.04
N GLY A 49 -10.07 18.88 1.69
CA GLY A 49 -9.81 17.70 2.52
C GLY A 49 -10.66 17.59 3.79
N THR A 50 -11.75 18.36 3.92
CA THR A 50 -12.56 18.44 5.15
C THR A 50 -13.91 17.74 5.07
N ALA A 51 -14.27 17.20 3.91
CA ALA A 51 -15.59 16.61 3.70
C ALA A 51 -15.59 15.61 2.55
N TYR A 52 -16.54 14.68 2.63
CA TYR A 52 -16.80 13.65 1.63
C TYR A 52 -18.14 13.91 0.95
N THR A 53 -18.12 14.09 -0.37
CA THR A 53 -19.30 14.38 -1.18
C THR A 53 -19.65 13.18 -2.05
N CYS A 54 -20.91 12.78 -1.98
CA CYS A 54 -21.52 11.73 -2.76
C CYS A 54 -22.50 12.35 -3.75
N ARG A 55 -22.31 12.11 -5.05
CA ARG A 55 -23.23 12.51 -6.11
C ARG A 55 -23.88 11.28 -6.74
N MET A 56 -25.19 11.39 -6.95
CA MET A 56 -25.99 10.33 -7.58
C MET A 56 -26.94 10.94 -8.61
N ARG A 57 -27.10 10.22 -9.71
CA ARG A 57 -28.26 10.34 -10.59
C ARG A 57 -29.16 9.11 -10.41
N ASN A 58 -30.40 9.35 -10.02
CA ASN A 58 -31.41 8.31 -9.87
C ASN A 58 -32.12 8.08 -11.21
N ASP A 59 -31.55 7.22 -12.05
CA ASP A 59 -32.20 6.78 -13.28
C ASP A 59 -33.22 5.66 -13.04
N THR A 60 -33.43 5.27 -11.78
CA THR A 60 -34.39 4.23 -11.43
C THR A 60 -35.79 4.85 -11.32
N GLY A 61 -36.81 4.11 -11.76
CA GLY A 61 -38.22 4.53 -11.65
C GLY A 61 -38.77 4.55 -10.21
N VAL A 62 -37.90 4.44 -9.20
CA VAL A 62 -38.25 4.40 -7.78
C VAL A 62 -37.43 5.41 -6.99
N ASN A 63 -37.95 5.84 -5.85
CA ASN A 63 -37.19 6.71 -4.95
C ASN A 63 -36.01 5.95 -4.33
N GLN A 64 -34.89 6.63 -4.24
CA GLN A 64 -33.64 6.09 -3.71
C GLN A 64 -33.23 6.87 -2.47
N THR A 65 -32.42 6.26 -1.62
CA THR A 65 -31.76 6.97 -0.52
C THR A 65 -30.26 6.90 -0.72
N ILE A 66 -29.61 8.07 -0.73
CA ILE A 66 -28.15 8.18 -0.71
C ILE A 66 -27.71 8.62 0.68
N THR A 67 -26.73 7.92 1.24
CA THR A 67 -26.11 8.23 2.51
C THR A 67 -24.63 8.52 2.28
N ALA A 68 -24.19 9.74 2.58
CA ALA A 68 -22.78 10.09 2.61
C ALA A 68 -22.21 9.84 4.01
N GLN A 69 -21.03 9.22 4.08
CA GLN A 69 -20.29 9.00 5.32
C GLN A 69 -18.91 9.64 5.22
N VAL A 70 -18.46 10.25 6.32
CA VAL A 70 -17.10 10.77 6.46
C VAL A 70 -16.40 10.16 7.66
N VAL A 71 -15.10 9.87 7.49
CA VAL A 71 -14.19 9.50 8.56
C VAL A 71 -13.29 10.69 8.85
N CYS A 72 -13.53 11.31 10.00
CA CYS A 72 -12.83 12.50 10.44
C CYS A 72 -11.73 12.14 11.44
N GLN A 73 -10.60 12.82 11.31
CA GLN A 73 -9.50 12.77 12.27
C GLN A 73 -9.11 14.20 12.62
N ALA A 74 -8.71 14.45 13.88
CA ALA A 74 -8.20 15.75 14.26
C ALA A 74 -7.02 16.16 13.36
N ASN A 75 -7.04 17.40 12.86
CA ASN A 75 -6.04 18.02 11.99
C ASN A 75 -4.67 18.24 12.68
N GLY A 76 -4.50 17.69 13.89
CA GLY A 76 -3.23 17.58 14.60
C GLY A 76 -2.66 16.16 14.63
N VAL A 77 -3.40 15.17 14.12
CA VAL A 77 -2.91 13.81 13.91
C VAL A 77 -2.57 13.73 12.44
N ALA A 78 -1.33 14.09 12.10
CA ALA A 78 -0.75 13.72 10.83
C ALA A 78 -0.93 12.19 10.66
N GLY A 79 -1.93 11.79 9.88
CA GLY A 79 -2.11 10.41 9.49
C GLY A 79 -0.93 10.00 8.62
N GLY A 80 0.07 9.36 9.21
CA GLY A 80 1.26 8.94 8.47
C GLY A 80 2.44 8.54 9.34
N GLY A 81 2.21 7.66 10.32
CA GLY A 81 3.27 7.12 11.14
C GLY A 81 2.79 5.94 11.96
N SER A 82 2.30 4.90 11.31
CA SER A 82 2.41 3.57 11.93
C SER A 82 3.90 3.39 12.21
N GLY A 83 4.29 3.29 13.47
CA GLY A 83 5.67 3.16 13.93
C GLY A 83 6.35 1.85 13.53
N GLY A 84 6.11 1.36 12.31
CA GLY A 84 7.03 0.48 11.63
C GLY A 84 8.11 1.36 11.03
N GLY A 85 9.33 1.26 11.56
CA GLY A 85 10.52 2.00 11.13
C GLY A 85 10.96 1.68 9.70
N GLY A 86 10.11 1.95 8.72
CA GLY A 86 10.43 1.99 7.31
C GLY A 86 10.82 3.40 6.91
N THR A 87 11.79 3.51 6.02
CA THR A 87 12.25 4.77 5.47
C THR A 87 11.14 5.46 4.66
N THR A 88 10.42 6.42 5.24
CA THR A 88 9.36 7.21 4.58
C THR A 88 9.91 8.12 3.48
N ASP A 89 11.20 8.41 3.51
CA ASP A 89 11.90 9.22 2.51
C ASP A 89 13.11 8.45 1.97
N HIS A 90 13.01 7.95 0.73
CA HIS A 90 14.08 7.20 0.06
C HIS A 90 15.36 8.02 -0.14
N THR A 91 15.32 9.33 0.08
CA THR A 91 16.50 10.19 0.15
C THR A 91 17.42 9.75 1.30
N LEU A 92 16.91 9.18 2.39
CA LEU A 92 17.75 8.60 3.44
C LEU A 92 18.43 7.28 3.03
N LEU A 93 18.00 6.61 1.95
CA LEU A 93 18.77 5.52 1.33
C LEU A 93 19.87 6.04 0.39
N THR A 94 20.01 7.35 0.17
CA THR A 94 21.10 7.86 -0.68
C THR A 94 22.48 7.80 0.00
N ASN A 95 22.52 7.62 1.33
CA ASN A 95 23.74 7.57 2.13
C ASN A 95 24.17 6.16 2.57
N ILE A 96 23.48 5.10 2.13
CA ILE A 96 23.87 3.71 2.46
C ILE A 96 24.93 3.13 1.51
N GLY A 97 25.44 3.94 0.58
CA GLY A 97 26.42 3.54 -0.43
C GLY A 97 25.78 2.82 -1.63
N THR A 98 26.57 2.59 -2.67
CA THR A 98 26.18 1.78 -3.83
C THR A 98 27.05 0.52 -3.87
N ASN A 99 26.45 -0.63 -4.15
CA ASN A 99 27.22 -1.83 -4.46
C ASN A 99 27.66 -1.76 -5.92
N THR A 100 28.96 -1.72 -6.15
CA THR A 100 29.57 -1.78 -7.48
C THR A 100 29.70 -3.23 -7.95
N HIS A 101 29.81 -3.45 -9.27
CA HIS A 101 30.03 -4.80 -9.82
C HIS A 101 31.22 -5.53 -9.17
N PRO A 102 32.41 -4.91 -8.99
CA PRO A 102 33.54 -5.57 -8.31
C PRO A 102 33.26 -5.93 -6.85
N GLN A 103 32.48 -5.13 -6.10
CA GLN A 103 32.12 -5.42 -4.71
C GLN A 103 31.19 -6.64 -4.63
N LEU A 104 30.25 -6.77 -5.57
CA LEU A 104 29.37 -7.93 -5.67
C LEU A 104 30.15 -9.19 -6.05
N ASP A 105 31.07 -9.08 -7.01
CA ASP A 105 31.91 -10.21 -7.45
C ASP A 105 32.81 -10.70 -6.32
N ALA A 106 33.39 -9.80 -5.54
CA ALA A 106 34.20 -10.14 -4.36
C ALA A 106 33.35 -10.83 -3.27
N HIS A 107 32.14 -10.34 -3.01
CA HIS A 107 31.23 -10.99 -2.07
C HIS A 107 30.84 -12.39 -2.55
N LEU A 108 30.56 -12.57 -3.84
CA LEU A 108 30.23 -13.87 -4.43
C LEU A 108 31.40 -14.85 -4.38
N ALA A 109 32.61 -14.38 -4.65
CA ALA A 109 33.82 -15.19 -4.52
C ALA A 109 34.08 -15.60 -3.05
N ALA A 110 33.81 -14.70 -2.09
CA ALA A 110 33.97 -14.96 -0.67
C ALA A 110 32.87 -15.87 -0.08
N THR A 111 31.65 -15.77 -0.61
CA THR A 111 30.49 -16.56 -0.14
C THR A 111 30.32 -17.89 -0.89
N GLY A 112 30.86 -18.01 -2.11
CA GLY A 112 30.79 -19.21 -2.96
C GLY A 112 31.40 -20.49 -2.39
N THR A 113 32.14 -20.41 -1.28
CA THR A 113 32.73 -21.56 -0.58
C THR A 113 32.05 -21.92 0.74
N ALA A 114 31.04 -21.17 1.20
CA ALA A 114 30.53 -21.32 2.57
C ALA A 114 29.03 -21.13 2.76
N VAL A 115 28.21 -21.08 1.69
CA VAL A 115 26.77 -20.80 1.85
C VAL A 115 26.01 -21.89 2.64
N HIS A 116 26.56 -23.09 2.86
CA HIS A 116 26.01 -24.08 3.81
C HIS A 116 27.03 -24.88 4.62
N GLY A 117 28.17 -24.29 5.01
CA GLY A 117 29.10 -24.93 5.96
C GLY A 117 29.65 -26.30 5.54
N LEU A 118 29.44 -26.73 4.30
CA LEU A 118 30.15 -27.85 3.72
C LEU A 118 31.51 -27.29 3.29
N GLY A 119 32.46 -27.34 4.23
CA GLY A 119 33.85 -26.98 3.98
C GLY A 119 34.42 -27.74 2.78
N PRO A 120 35.55 -27.27 2.22
CA PRO A 120 36.12 -27.88 1.02
C PRO A 120 36.36 -29.37 1.25
N LEU A 121 35.65 -30.20 0.50
CA LEU A 121 36.05 -31.59 0.28
C LEU A 121 37.27 -31.57 -0.64
N ALA A 122 38.40 -31.08 -0.13
CA ALA A 122 39.69 -31.17 -0.78
C ALA A 122 40.39 -32.42 -0.27
N THR A 123 40.23 -33.48 -1.06
CA THR A 123 41.34 -34.35 -1.47
C THR A 123 42.04 -35.12 -0.35
N ALA A 124 41.40 -36.20 0.11
CA ALA A 124 42.17 -37.37 0.53
C ALA A 124 42.93 -37.86 -0.71
N GLY A 125 44.23 -37.56 -0.76
CA GLY A 125 45.13 -38.02 -1.80
C GLY A 125 45.09 -39.54 -1.91
N PHE A 126 44.57 -40.01 -3.04
CA PHE A 126 44.94 -41.29 -3.62
C PHE A 126 46.44 -41.18 -3.97
N GLU A 127 47.30 -41.76 -3.15
CA GLU A 127 48.68 -42.02 -3.55
C GLU A 127 48.64 -42.98 -4.76
N PRO A 128 49.21 -42.63 -5.93
CA PRO A 128 49.34 -43.60 -7.00
C PRO A 128 50.30 -44.70 -6.54
N VAL A 129 49.79 -45.94 -6.45
CA VAL A 129 50.64 -47.12 -6.36
C VAL A 129 51.53 -47.14 -7.59
N LEU A 130 52.79 -46.76 -7.41
CA LEU A 130 53.84 -46.92 -8.41
C LEU A 130 54.15 -48.41 -8.53
N LEU A 131 53.36 -49.12 -9.35
CA LEU A 131 53.70 -50.47 -9.80
C LEU A 131 54.70 -50.36 -10.96
N LEU A 132 55.95 -50.00 -10.67
CA LEU A 132 57.06 -50.37 -11.56
C LEU A 132 57.62 -51.71 -11.11
N GLY A 133 57.09 -52.78 -11.70
CA GLY A 133 57.86 -54.00 -11.89
C GLY A 133 58.96 -53.73 -12.92
N GLY A 134 60.18 -54.22 -12.65
CA GLY A 134 61.22 -54.30 -13.66
C GLY A 134 62.64 -54.15 -13.13
N MET A 135 63.13 -55.14 -12.37
CA MET A 135 64.27 -55.99 -12.78
C MET A 135 64.52 -57.12 -11.76
#